data_AF-A0A2D6MMD2-F1
#
_entry.id   AF-A0A2D6MMD2-F1
#
_cell.length_a   1.000
_cell.length_b   1.000
_cell.length_c   1.000
_cell.angle_alpha   90.00
_cell.angle_beta   90.00
_cell.angle_gamma   90.00
#
_symmetry.space_group_name_H-M   'P 1'
#
loop_
_entity.id
_entity.type
_entity.pdbx_description
1 polymer ?
#
loop_
_entity_poly.entity_id
_entity_poly.type
_entity_poly.pdbx_seq_one_letter_code
_entity_poly.pdbx_strand_id
1 'polypeptide(L)'
;MSEESNPLADIAVDQENLYREETFTDLKVASVRRLTPVGSDGSDDMSRPTLFVGETTLMSARGPLPINCPIEASTLTEAFEAFPQAVQQAVERLMEEARELQRQEANRIVVPGQGPAGGFGGGPMGGGPGGGRIIS
;
A
#
# COMPACT_ATOMS: atom_id res chain seq x y z
N MET A 1 -0.87 32.75 -24.00
CA MET A 1 0.45 32.42 -23.43
C MET A 1 0.16 31.49 -22.29
N SER A 2 0.52 30.21 -22.43
CA SER A 2 0.32 29.22 -21.38
C SER A 2 1.28 29.56 -20.25
N GLU A 3 0.76 29.80 -19.05
CA GLU A 3 1.59 29.91 -17.85
C GLU A 3 2.27 28.56 -17.65
N GLU A 4 3.56 28.50 -18.00
CA GLU A 4 4.43 27.38 -17.63
C GLU A 4 4.45 27.30 -16.10
N SER A 5 3.76 26.30 -15.55
CA SER A 5 3.82 25.96 -14.14
C SER A 5 5.28 25.65 -13.81
N ASN A 6 5.97 26.56 -13.13
CA ASN A 6 7.36 26.38 -12.74
C ASN A 6 7.43 25.28 -11.67
N PRO A 7 7.92 24.07 -12.00
CA PRO A 7 7.87 22.92 -11.09
C PRO A 7 8.78 23.08 -9.86
N LEU A 8 9.57 24.16 -9.82
CA LEU A 8 10.48 24.49 -8.71
C LEU A 8 9.82 25.35 -7.63
N ALA A 9 8.65 25.94 -7.89
CA ALA A 9 7.99 26.86 -6.95
C ALA A 9 7.46 26.17 -5.68
N ASP A 10 7.22 24.86 -5.74
CA ASP A 10 6.70 24.07 -4.60
C ASP A 10 7.81 23.31 -3.85
N ILE A 11 9.09 23.53 -4.19
CA ILE A 11 10.21 22.88 -3.50
C ILE A 11 10.55 23.68 -2.24
N ALA A 12 9.88 23.35 -1.14
CA ALA A 12 10.18 23.86 0.19
C ALA A 12 10.70 22.73 1.09
N VAL A 13 11.74 23.02 1.87
CA VAL A 13 12.20 22.13 2.94
C VAL A 13 11.35 22.40 4.18
N ASP A 14 10.77 21.34 4.73
CA ASP A 14 10.10 21.40 6.03
C ASP A 14 11.15 21.47 7.15
N GLN A 15 11.42 22.68 7.65
CA GLN A 15 12.40 22.93 8.71
C GLN A 15 11.93 22.44 10.08
N GLU A 16 10.65 22.10 10.25
CA GLU A 16 10.09 21.57 11.49
C GLU A 16 10.26 20.03 11.57
N ASN A 17 10.42 19.38 10.42
CA ASN A 17 10.49 17.92 10.32
C ASN A 17 11.84 17.38 9.83
N LEU A 18 12.94 17.92 10.38
CA LEU A 18 14.29 17.51 10.03
C LEU A 18 14.78 16.32 10.87
N TYR A 19 15.48 15.39 10.20
CA TYR A 19 16.13 14.25 10.83
C TYR A 19 17.56 14.09 10.30
N ARG A 20 18.50 13.78 11.20
CA ARG A 20 19.81 13.24 10.85
C ARG A 20 19.69 11.74 10.68
N GLU A 21 20.08 11.26 9.52
CA GLU A 21 20.09 9.83 9.17
C GLU A 21 21.48 9.23 9.32
N GLU A 22 21.59 8.12 10.03
CA GLU A 22 22.80 7.32 10.16
C GLU A 22 22.52 5.85 9.87
N THR A 23 23.35 5.22 9.05
CA THR A 23 23.17 3.82 8.64
C THR A 23 24.24 2.93 9.26
N PHE A 24 23.80 1.93 10.02
CA PHE A 24 24.63 0.90 10.63
C PHE A 24 24.42 -0.41 9.90
N THR A 25 25.46 -0.96 9.29
CA THR A 25 25.35 -2.19 8.50
C THR A 25 26.47 -3.16 8.82
N ASP A 26 26.15 -4.45 8.75
CA ASP A 26 27.13 -5.54 8.82
C ASP A 26 27.77 -5.85 7.45
N LEU A 27 27.40 -5.09 6.41
CA LEU A 27 27.78 -5.28 5.00
C LEU A 27 27.43 -6.67 4.44
N LYS A 28 26.48 -7.36 5.07
CA LYS A 28 26.05 -8.70 4.68
C LYS A 28 24.53 -8.73 4.53
N VAL A 29 23.83 -8.86 5.64
CA VAL A 29 22.41 -9.24 5.67
C VAL A 29 21.55 -8.16 6.30
N ALA A 30 22.12 -7.29 7.14
CA ALA A 30 21.38 -6.34 7.94
C ALA A 30 21.92 -4.92 7.81
N SER A 31 20.98 -4.00 7.69
CA SER A 31 21.19 -2.56 7.80
C SER A 31 20.18 -2.00 8.79
N VAL A 32 20.60 -1.07 9.64
CA VAL A 32 19.73 -0.36 10.60
C VAL A 32 19.98 1.13 10.41
N ARG A 33 18.93 1.85 10.04
CA ARG A 33 18.94 3.31 9.94
C ARG A 33 18.45 3.90 11.26
N ARG A 34 19.23 4.82 11.81
CA ARG A 34 18.86 5.67 12.94
C ARG A 34 18.47 7.05 12.40
N LEU A 35 17.26 7.47 12.69
CA LEU A 35 16.74 8.80 12.38
C LEU A 35 16.68 9.58 13.68
N THR A 36 17.68 10.43 13.89
CA THR A 36 17.74 11.32 15.06
C THR A 36 17.07 12.64 14.68
N PRO A 37 15.99 13.05 15.34
CA PRO A 37 15.36 14.35 15.07
C PRO A 37 16.35 15.48 15.33
N VAL A 38 16.35 16.48 14.45
CA VAL A 38 17.21 17.66 14.57
C VAL A 38 16.42 18.95 14.38
N GLY A 39 16.93 20.03 14.96
CA GLY A 39 16.45 21.38 14.72
C GLY A 39 16.91 21.93 13.37
N SER A 40 16.40 23.11 13.00
CA SER A 40 16.82 23.84 11.79
C SER A 40 18.31 24.21 11.78
N ASP A 41 18.93 24.27 12.95
CA ASP A 41 20.36 24.51 13.14
C ASP A 41 21.21 23.24 13.06
N GLY A 42 20.58 22.07 12.90
CA GLY A 42 21.22 20.76 12.87
C GLY A 42 21.58 20.19 14.24
N SER A 43 21.19 20.86 15.34
CA SER A 43 21.35 20.34 16.70
C SER A 43 20.34 19.23 17.00
N ASP A 44 20.70 18.32 17.91
CA ASP A 44 19.84 17.19 18.28
C ASP A 44 18.59 17.67 19.02
N ASP A 45 17.42 17.26 18.53
CA ASP A 45 16.14 17.61 19.13
C ASP A 45 15.68 16.50 20.08
N MET A 46 16.01 16.65 21.36
CA MET A 46 15.65 15.69 22.42
C MET A 46 14.15 15.68 22.76
N SER A 47 13.33 16.57 22.17
CA SER A 47 11.89 16.59 22.40
C SER A 47 11.15 15.49 21.63
N ARG A 48 11.76 14.99 20.55
CA ARG A 48 11.21 13.92 19.70
C ARG A 48 11.99 12.62 19.89
N PRO A 49 11.33 11.45 19.81
CA PRO A 49 12.03 10.17 19.92
C PRO A 49 12.88 9.90 18.68
N THR A 50 14.05 9.32 18.90
CA THR A 50 14.87 8.73 17.82
C THR A 50 14.12 7.54 17.23
N LEU A 51 14.09 7.44 15.91
CA LEU A 51 13.47 6.32 15.21
C LEU A 51 14.54 5.36 14.70
N PHE A 52 14.25 4.07 14.79
CA PHE A 52 15.09 3.03 14.20
C PHE A 52 14.33 2.28 13.14
N VAL A 53 14.99 2.02 12.02
CA VAL A 53 14.42 1.31 10.88
C VAL A 53 15.39 0.22 10.46
N GLY A 54 14.97 -1.03 10.57
CA GLY A 54 15.71 -2.17 10.07
C GLY A 54 15.43 -2.41 8.59
N GLU A 55 16.47 -2.68 7.83
CA GLU A 55 16.40 -3.04 6.43
C GLU A 55 17.17 -4.36 6.22
N THR A 56 16.49 -5.33 5.61
CA THR A 56 17.11 -6.61 5.23
C THR A 56 16.50 -7.14 3.94
N THR A 57 17.21 -8.01 3.24
CA THR A 57 16.68 -8.70 2.06
C THR A 57 16.60 -10.18 2.33
N LEU A 58 15.39 -10.73 2.30
CA LEU A 58 15.15 -12.16 2.49
C LEU A 58 14.98 -12.85 1.14
N MET A 59 15.53 -14.06 1.00
CA MET A 59 15.29 -14.85 -0.22
C MET A 59 13.97 -15.62 -0.06
N SER A 60 12.95 -15.22 -0.82
CA SER A 60 11.66 -15.92 -0.88
C SER A 60 11.60 -16.88 -2.07
N ALA A 61 10.57 -17.73 -2.12
CA ALA A 61 10.32 -18.60 -3.28
C ALA A 61 10.08 -17.84 -4.60
N ARG A 62 9.72 -16.55 -4.52
CA ARG A 62 9.47 -15.68 -5.68
C ARG A 62 10.64 -14.73 -5.99
N GLY A 63 11.77 -14.87 -5.28
CA GLY A 63 12.94 -14.01 -5.43
C GLY A 63 13.25 -13.19 -4.17
N PRO A 64 14.22 -12.26 -4.27
CA PRO A 64 14.62 -11.41 -3.14
C PRO A 64 13.47 -10.49 -2.74
N LEU A 65 13.13 -10.51 -1.46
CA LEU A 65 12.10 -9.70 -0.85
C LEU A 65 12.76 -8.68 0.10
N PRO A 66 12.80 -7.39 -0.26
CA PRO A 66 13.25 -6.36 0.66
C PRO A 66 12.24 -6.19 1.78
N ILE A 67 12.73 -6.18 3.01
CA ILE A 67 11.95 -5.98 4.23
C ILE A 67 12.44 -4.69 4.86
N ASN A 68 11.52 -3.76 5.09
CA ASN A 68 11.72 -2.59 5.91
C ASN A 68 10.85 -2.75 7.16
N CYS A 69 11.47 -2.72 8.33
CA CYS A 69 10.79 -2.93 9.59
C CYS A 69 11.09 -1.74 10.54
N PRO A 70 10.09 -0.97 10.97
CA PRO A 70 10.28 -0.02 12.06
C PRO A 70 10.61 -0.77 13.35
N ILE A 71 11.56 -0.27 14.11
CA ILE A 71 12.05 -0.88 15.35
C ILE A 71 11.75 0.08 16.51
N GLU A 72 10.95 -0.38 17.47
CA GLU A 72 10.68 0.34 18.71
C GLU A 72 11.88 0.15 19.65
N ALA A 73 12.82 1.10 19.62
CA ALA A 73 14.01 1.09 20.46
C ALA A 73 14.43 2.53 20.81
N SER A 74 15.08 2.70 21.97
CA SER A 74 15.66 3.99 22.38
C SER A 74 17.16 4.05 22.13
N THR A 75 17.82 2.89 22.07
CA THR A 75 19.26 2.78 21.81
C THR A 75 19.58 1.89 20.62
N LEU A 76 20.79 2.04 20.09
CA LEU A 76 21.27 1.21 18.98
C LEU A 76 21.36 -0.27 19.38
N THR A 77 21.75 -0.57 20.63
CA THR A 77 21.83 -1.94 21.15
C THR A 77 20.46 -2.57 21.23
N GLU A 78 19.47 -1.87 21.80
CA GLU A 78 18.07 -2.32 21.82
C GLU A 78 17.54 -2.54 20.41
N ALA A 79 17.90 -1.66 19.46
CA ALA A 79 17.47 -1.80 18.07
C ALA A 79 18.01 -3.08 17.44
N PHE A 80 19.27 -3.46 17.71
CA PHE A 80 19.84 -4.72 17.23
C PHE A 80 19.22 -5.95 17.89
N GLU A 81 18.90 -5.88 19.17
CA GLU A 81 18.23 -6.98 19.90
C GLU A 81 16.78 -7.19 19.41
N ALA A 82 16.06 -6.11 19.15
CA ALA A 82 14.69 -6.13 18.65
C ALA A 82 14.59 -6.44 17.14
N PHE A 83 15.69 -6.30 16.40
CA PHE A 83 15.73 -6.46 14.94
C PHE A 83 15.11 -7.79 14.43
N PRO A 84 15.47 -8.98 14.95
CA PRO A 84 14.92 -10.24 14.43
C PRO A 84 13.41 -10.34 14.59
N GLN A 85 12.88 -9.84 15.72
CA GLN A 85 11.45 -9.82 15.99
C GLN A 85 10.74 -8.81 15.08
N ALA A 86 11.32 -7.63 14.86
CA ALA A 86 10.78 -6.61 13.95
C ALA A 86 10.71 -7.12 12.49
N VAL A 87 11.74 -7.84 12.03
CA VAL A 87 11.75 -8.48 10.70
C VAL A 87 10.63 -9.51 10.58
N GLN A 88 10.44 -10.37 11.58
CA GLN A 88 9.37 -11.37 11.57
C GLN A 88 7.98 -10.72 11.46
N GLN A 89 7.73 -9.68 12.26
CA GLN A 89 6.47 -8.94 12.20
C GLN A 89 6.27 -8.23 10.86
N ALA A 90 7.31 -7.63 10.28
CA ALA A 90 7.21 -6.98 8.99
C ALA A 90 6.91 -7.97 7.86
N VAL A 91 7.51 -9.17 7.92
CA VAL A 91 7.20 -10.26 6.98
C VAL A 91 5.72 -10.69 7.11
N GLU A 92 5.21 -10.84 8.32
CA GLU A 92 3.80 -11.18 8.56
C GLU A 92 2.84 -10.12 7.99
N ARG A 93 3.12 -8.84 8.25
CA ARG A 93 2.34 -7.71 7.71
C ARG A 93 2.35 -7.70 6.19
N LEU A 94 3.53 -7.87 5.58
CA LEU A 94 3.65 -7.95 4.11
C LEU A 94 2.86 -9.14 3.53
N MET A 95 2.84 -10.29 4.21
CA MET A 95 2.03 -11.43 3.78
C MET A 95 0.53 -11.16 3.92
N GLU A 96 0.11 -10.45 4.97
CA GLU A 96 -1.27 -10.06 5.18
C GLU A 96 -1.76 -9.07 4.12
N GLU A 97 -0.99 -8.01 3.86
CA GLU A 97 -1.26 -7.02 2.80
C GLU A 97 -1.32 -7.70 1.43
N ALA A 98 -0.40 -8.61 1.12
CA ALA A 98 -0.41 -9.36 -0.14
C ALA A 98 -1.67 -10.23 -0.30
N ARG A 99 -2.16 -10.85 0.78
CA ARG A 99 -3.42 -11.63 0.75
C ARG A 99 -4.63 -10.73 0.57
N GLU A 100 -4.64 -9.56 1.19
CA GLU A 100 -5.73 -8.60 1.06
C GLU A 100 -5.83 -8.04 -0.35
N LEU A 101 -4.69 -7.68 -0.97
CA LEU A 101 -4.64 -7.27 -2.38
C LEU A 101 -5.20 -8.34 -3.32
N GLN A 102 -4.82 -9.61 -3.13
CA GLN A 102 -5.36 -10.73 -3.91
C GLN A 102 -6.89 -10.85 -3.79
N ARG A 103 -7.45 -10.61 -2.59
CA ARG A 103 -8.91 -10.60 -2.38
C ARG A 103 -9.57 -9.43 -3.11
N GLN A 104 -8.97 -8.24 -3.04
CA GLN A 104 -9.49 -7.06 -3.74
C GLN A 104 -9.48 -7.25 -5.26
N GLU A 105 -8.41 -7.83 -5.82
CA GLU A 105 -8.31 -8.16 -7.24
C GLU A 105 -9.31 -9.23 -7.67
N ALA A 106 -9.47 -10.29 -6.87
CA ALA A 106 -10.45 -11.34 -7.14
C ALA A 106 -11.90 -10.81 -7.10
N ASN A 107 -12.20 -9.86 -6.22
CA ASN A 107 -13.53 -9.26 -6.11
C ASN A 107 -13.82 -8.24 -7.24
N ARG A 108 -12.79 -7.64 -7.86
CA ARG A 108 -12.95 -6.72 -9.00
C ARG A 108 -13.47 -7.42 -10.28
N ILE A 109 -13.33 -8.74 -10.38
CA ILE A 109 -13.79 -9.52 -11.56
C ILE A 109 -15.28 -9.85 -11.48
N VAL A 110 -15.91 -9.75 -10.31
CA VAL A 110 -17.34 -10.03 -10.14
C VAL A 110 -18.08 -8.71 -9.98
N VAL A 111 -18.33 -8.04 -11.10
CA VAL A 111 -19.51 -7.16 -11.24
C VAL A 111 -20.61 -8.01 -11.87
N PRO A 112 -21.52 -8.64 -11.09
CA PRO A 112 -22.73 -9.21 -11.65
C PRO A 112 -23.72 -8.06 -11.81
N GLY A 113 -23.74 -7.47 -13.00
CA GLY A 113 -24.57 -6.29 -13.18
C GLY A 113 -24.67 -5.72 -14.59
N GLN A 114 -24.31 -6.46 -15.63
CA GLN A 114 -24.80 -6.21 -17.00
C GLN A 114 -24.69 -7.52 -17.79
N GLY A 115 -25.55 -8.48 -17.41
CA GLY A 115 -25.95 -9.48 -18.39
C GLY A 115 -26.61 -8.76 -19.58
N PRO A 116 -26.44 -9.22 -20.82
CA PRO A 116 -27.23 -8.70 -21.92
C PRO A 116 -28.69 -9.00 -21.60
N ALA A 117 -29.46 -7.97 -21.23
CA ALA A 117 -30.91 -8.06 -21.10
C ALA A 117 -31.54 -8.14 -22.51
N GLY A 118 -31.20 -9.21 -23.24
CA GLY A 118 -32.04 -9.77 -24.28
C GLY A 118 -33.02 -10.71 -23.59
N GLY A 119 -34.24 -10.25 -23.33
CA GLY A 119 -35.22 -11.03 -22.58
C GLY A 119 -36.64 -10.49 -22.58
N PHE A 120 -37.07 -9.76 -23.62
CA PHE A 120 -38.49 -9.55 -23.89
C PHE A 120 -39.06 -10.77 -24.63
N GLY A 121 -39.07 -11.91 -23.94
CA GLY A 121 -39.80 -13.12 -24.31
C GLY A 121 -41.19 -13.09 -23.67
N GLY A 122 -42.07 -12.21 -24.15
CA GLY A 122 -43.49 -12.25 -23.84
C GLY A 122 -44.15 -13.35 -24.67
N GLY A 123 -44.44 -14.49 -24.04
CA GLY A 123 -45.10 -15.63 -24.66
C GLY A 123 -46.53 -15.29 -25.18
N PRO A 124 -47.09 -16.16 -26.04
CA PRO A 124 -48.34 -15.91 -26.75
C PRO A 124 -49.54 -16.00 -25.82
N MET A 125 -50.24 -14.88 -25.60
CA MET A 125 -51.57 -14.88 -25.01
C MET A 125 -52.56 -15.45 -26.03
N GLY A 126 -52.84 -16.75 -25.88
CA GLY A 126 -53.99 -17.40 -26.49
C GLY A 126 -55.29 -16.82 -25.94
N GLY A 127 -56.15 -16.34 -26.84
CA GLY A 127 -57.47 -15.85 -26.52
C GLY A 127 -58.45 -16.06 -27.68
N GLY A 128 -59.18 -17.17 -27.64
CA GLY A 128 -60.60 -17.25 -28.03
C GLY A 128 -60.97 -17.26 -29.53
N PRO A 129 -61.67 -18.31 -30.02
CA PRO A 129 -62.32 -18.31 -31.33
C PRO A 129 -63.71 -17.67 -31.23
N GLY A 130 -64.08 -16.78 -32.16
CA GLY A 130 -65.42 -16.19 -32.11
C GLY A 130 -65.79 -15.21 -33.22
N GLY A 131 -66.21 -15.75 -34.37
CA GLY A 131 -67.48 -15.37 -35.01
C GLY A 131 -67.58 -14.07 -35.84
N GLY A 132 -68.06 -14.24 -37.08
CA GLY A 132 -68.91 -13.25 -37.76
C GLY A 132 -68.22 -12.46 -38.88
N ARG A 133 -68.23 -12.90 -40.15
CA ARG A 133 -69.27 -12.72 -41.19
C ARG A 133 -69.21 -11.35 -41.89
N ILE A 134 -69.22 -11.40 -43.24
CA ILE A 134 -69.69 -10.43 -44.27
C ILE A 134 -68.96 -9.06 -44.37
N ILE A 135 -68.68 -8.45 -45.53
CA ILE A 135 -69.27 -8.36 -46.89
C ILE A 135 -68.12 -8.01 -47.87
N SER A 136 -68.03 -8.65 -49.04
CA SER A 136 -68.47 -8.20 -50.39
C SER A 136 -67.80 -6.95 -50.94
#